data_AF-A0A2R6EFV5-F1
#
_entry.id   AF-A0A2R6EFV5-F1
#
_cell.length_a   1.000
_cell.length_b   1.000
_cell.length_c   1.000
_cell.angle_alpha   90.00
_cell.angle_beta   90.00
_cell.angle_gamma   90.00
#
_symmetry.space_group_name_H-M   'P 1'
#
loop_
_entity.id
_entity.type
_entity.pdbx_description
1 polymer ?
#
loop_
_entity_poly.entity_id
_entity_poly.type
_entity_poly.pdbx_seq_one_letter_code
_entity_poly.pdbx_strand_id
1 'polypeptide(L)'
;QGVTRITRRKNLQRVAEERATRVYPNLRVLNSYPVGQDGSQKWFEVILLDPNHPAIRNDDDLSWICEDQHDGRALRGLTSAGRRNRGLNNRGKGAERVRPSVNAGERRNR
;
A
#
# COMPACT_ATOMS: atom_id res chain seq x y z
N GLN A 1 3.52 5.24 -31.84
CA GLN A 1 3.51 4.50 -30.55
C GLN A 1 4.09 5.40 -29.47
N GLY A 2 3.51 5.43 -28.26
CA GLY A 2 3.98 6.32 -27.17
C GLY A 2 4.96 5.60 -26.23
N VAL A 3 6.02 6.29 -25.79
CA VAL A 3 7.05 5.72 -24.89
C VAL A 3 7.47 6.69 -23.78
N THR A 4 7.98 7.88 -24.13
CA THR A 4 8.70 8.77 -23.19
C THR A 4 7.84 9.40 -22.09
N ARG A 5 6.54 9.64 -22.34
CA ARG A 5 5.63 10.31 -21.39
C ARG A 5 4.71 9.35 -20.62
N ILE A 6 4.92 8.04 -20.75
CA ILE A 6 4.13 7.05 -20.01
C ILE A 6 4.59 7.03 -18.56
N THR A 7 3.67 7.32 -17.63
CA THR A 7 3.91 7.27 -16.18
C THR A 7 3.27 6.03 -15.56
N ARG A 8 3.83 5.58 -14.43
CA ARG A 8 3.27 4.43 -13.69
C ARG A 8 2.02 4.86 -12.93
N ARG A 9 1.01 3.97 -12.90
CA ARG A 9 -0.19 4.16 -12.08
C ARG A 9 0.07 4.07 -10.58
N LYS A 10 0.99 3.20 -10.15
CA LYS A 10 1.39 3.08 -8.74
C LYS A 10 2.30 4.25 -8.34
N ASN A 11 2.05 4.83 -7.17
CA ASN A 11 2.95 5.84 -6.60
C ASN A 11 4.25 5.20 -6.10
N LEU A 12 5.32 6.00 -6.00
CA LEU A 12 6.65 5.53 -5.59
C LEU A 12 6.66 4.98 -4.15
N GLN A 13 5.86 5.56 -3.26
CA GLN A 13 5.72 5.08 -1.88
C GLN A 13 5.19 3.64 -1.81
N ARG A 14 4.13 3.31 -2.57
CA ARG A 14 3.64 1.93 -2.67
C ARG A 14 4.67 0.99 -3.30
N VAL A 15 5.44 1.47 -4.27
CA VAL A 15 6.54 0.67 -4.84
C VAL A 15 7.59 0.33 -3.78
N ALA A 16 7.90 1.25 -2.86
CA ALA A 16 8.78 1.00 -1.74
C ALA A 16 8.20 -0.03 -0.76
N GLU A 17 6.92 0.09 -0.38
CA GLU A 17 6.22 -0.90 0.47
C GLU A 17 6.23 -2.30 -0.14
N GLU A 18 5.94 -2.41 -1.44
CA GLU A 18 5.95 -3.68 -2.17
C GLU A 18 7.36 -4.27 -2.33
N ARG A 19 8.41 -3.44 -2.35
CA ARG A 19 9.81 -3.91 -2.34
C ARG A 19 10.17 -4.46 -0.97
N ALA A 20 9.87 -3.74 0.11
CA ALA A 20 10.14 -4.19 1.48
C ALA A 20 9.42 -5.51 1.80
N THR A 21 8.16 -5.66 1.38
CA THR A 21 7.38 -6.90 1.57
C THR A 21 8.03 -8.11 0.89
N ARG A 22 8.66 -7.92 -0.28
CA ARG A 22 9.35 -9.01 -0.99
C ARG A 22 10.68 -9.38 -0.35
N VAL A 23 11.36 -8.43 0.29
CA VAL A 23 12.61 -8.67 1.03
C VAL A 23 12.34 -9.41 2.33
N TYR A 24 11.27 -9.02 3.05
CA TYR A 24 10.88 -9.61 4.33
C TYR A 24 9.51 -10.30 4.23
N PRO A 25 9.44 -11.51 3.66
CA PRO A 25 8.18 -12.20 3.38
C PRO A 25 7.42 -12.66 4.64
N ASN A 26 8.13 -12.86 5.76
CA ASN A 26 7.54 -13.23 7.05
C ASN A 26 6.90 -12.03 7.77
N LEU A 27 7.19 -10.80 7.35
CA LEU A 27 6.71 -9.58 8.00
C LEU A 27 5.57 -8.95 7.21
N ARG A 28 4.70 -8.21 7.93
CA ARG A 28 3.58 -7.48 7.33
C ARG A 28 3.81 -5.97 7.46
N VAL A 29 3.69 -5.25 6.35
CA VAL A 29 3.82 -3.79 6.35
C VAL A 29 2.66 -3.18 7.12
N LEU A 30 2.93 -2.31 8.09
CA LEU A 30 1.93 -1.48 8.78
C LEU A 30 1.67 -0.19 7.97
N ASN A 31 2.71 0.61 7.74
CA ASN A 31 2.64 1.88 7.00
C ASN A 31 4.02 2.33 6.51
N SER A 32 4.11 3.49 5.87
CA SER A 32 5.38 4.07 5.41
C SER A 32 5.35 5.60 5.40
N TYR A 33 6.53 6.24 5.39
CA TYR A 33 6.67 7.70 5.26
C TYR A 33 7.91 8.11 4.44
N PRO A 34 7.89 9.28 3.78
CA PRO A 34 9.05 9.79 3.06
C PRO A 34 10.10 10.33 4.03
N VAL A 35 11.38 10.13 3.72
CA VAL A 35 12.50 10.64 4.54
C VAL A 35 13.44 11.56 3.78
N GLY A 36 13.40 11.53 2.45
CA GLY A 36 14.21 12.41 1.63
C GLY A 36 14.09 12.08 0.15
N GLN A 37 14.69 12.94 -0.67
CA GLN A 37 14.85 12.71 -2.10
C GLN A 37 16.10 13.43 -2.61
N ASP A 38 16.74 12.85 -3.61
CA ASP A 38 17.79 13.51 -4.40
C ASP A 38 17.29 13.70 -5.85
N GLY A 39 18.18 14.08 -6.77
CA GLY A 39 17.82 14.28 -8.17
C GLY A 39 17.38 13.01 -8.92
N SER A 40 17.67 11.83 -8.38
CA SER A 40 17.52 10.52 -9.05
C SER A 40 16.61 9.54 -8.31
N GLN A 41 16.48 9.68 -7.00
CA GLN A 41 15.89 8.71 -6.08
C GLN A 41 15.05 9.39 -5.00
N LYS A 42 14.15 8.60 -4.42
CA LYS A 42 13.33 8.97 -3.28
C LYS A 42 13.43 7.86 -2.25
N TRP A 43 13.60 8.26 -1.00
CA TRP A 43 13.72 7.34 0.12
C TRP A 43 12.46 7.37 0.98
N PHE A 44 12.07 6.18 1.43
CA PHE A 44 10.92 5.95 2.29
C PHE A 44 11.33 4.99 3.38
N GLU A 45 10.90 5.26 4.60
CA GLU A 45 10.97 4.30 5.70
C GLU A 45 9.64 3.55 5.75
N VAL A 46 9.74 2.22 5.86
CA VAL A 46 8.60 1.30 5.88
C VAL A 46 8.57 0.62 7.24
N ILE A 47 7.43 0.71 7.92
CA ILE A 47 7.20 0.09 9.22
C ILE A 47 6.66 -1.32 8.96
N LEU A 48 7.36 -2.34 9.41
CA LEU A 48 6.95 -3.75 9.33
C LEU A 48 6.71 -4.31 10.72
N LEU A 49 5.78 -5.26 10.83
CA LEU A 49 5.45 -5.99 12.04
C LEU A 49 5.57 -7.50 11.80
N ASP A 50 6.00 -8.22 12.82
CA ASP A 50 6.02 -9.69 12.80
C ASP A 50 4.71 -10.24 13.38
N PRO A 51 3.83 -10.86 12.57
CA PRO A 51 2.57 -11.44 13.04
C PRO A 51 2.77 -12.72 13.89
N ASN A 52 3.96 -13.32 13.89
CA ASN A 52 4.26 -14.52 14.67
C ASN A 52 4.82 -14.19 16.06
N HIS A 53 5.19 -12.93 16.31
CA HIS A 53 5.78 -12.53 17.58
C HIS A 53 4.68 -12.38 18.66
N PRO A 54 4.84 -13.00 19.85
CA PRO A 54 3.81 -12.98 20.89
C PRO A 54 3.50 -11.57 21.40
N ALA A 55 4.49 -10.67 21.43
CA ALA A 55 4.25 -9.27 21.81
C ALA A 55 3.29 -8.55 20.87
N ILE A 56 3.22 -8.89 19.58
CA ILE A 56 2.27 -8.28 18.64
C ILE A 56 0.91 -8.96 18.74
N ARG A 57 0.87 -10.27 18.97
CA ARG A 57 -0.38 -11.02 19.11
C ARG A 57 -1.16 -10.65 20.37
N ASN A 58 -0.46 -10.32 21.46
CA ASN A 58 -1.06 -9.97 22.74
C ASN A 58 -1.34 -8.46 22.87
N ASP A 59 -1.01 -7.66 21.86
CA ASP A 59 -1.22 -6.22 21.85
C ASP A 59 -2.59 -5.89 21.24
N ASP A 60 -3.46 -5.23 22.01
CA ASP A 60 -4.82 -4.93 21.58
C ASP A 60 -4.89 -3.96 20.37
N ASP A 61 -3.89 -3.10 20.20
CA ASP A 61 -3.84 -2.10 19.12
C ASP A 61 -3.28 -2.67 17.81
N LEU A 62 -2.41 -3.68 17.90
CA LEU A 62 -1.66 -4.23 16.76
C LEU A 62 -2.07 -5.65 16.36
N SER A 63 -2.69 -6.42 17.25
CA SER A 63 -3.02 -7.85 17.05
C SER A 63 -3.83 -8.12 15.79
N TRP A 64 -4.67 -7.18 15.34
CA TRP A 64 -5.43 -7.29 14.09
C TRP A 64 -4.52 -7.62 12.89
N ILE A 65 -3.29 -7.11 12.85
CA ILE A 65 -2.38 -7.37 11.71
C ILE A 65 -1.94 -8.83 11.64
N CYS A 66 -2.13 -9.62 12.70
CA CYS A 66 -1.73 -11.02 12.77
C CYS A 66 -2.71 -11.97 12.06
N GLU A 67 -3.96 -11.58 11.87
CA GLU A 67 -4.98 -12.43 11.23
C GLU A 67 -4.67 -12.71 9.75
N ASP A 68 -5.02 -13.90 9.25
CA ASP A 68 -4.65 -14.35 7.90
C ASP A 68 -5.14 -13.42 6.78
N GLN A 69 -6.28 -12.75 6.96
CA GLN A 69 -6.82 -11.80 5.99
C GLN A 69 -5.92 -10.58 5.73
N HIS A 70 -4.95 -10.30 6.62
CA HIS A 70 -3.99 -9.21 6.49
C HIS A 70 -2.68 -9.62 5.81
N ASP A 71 -2.56 -10.88 5.38
CA ASP A 71 -1.42 -11.33 4.60
C ASP A 71 -1.32 -10.58 3.24
N GLY A 72 -0.08 -10.27 2.83
CA GLY A 72 0.19 -9.55 1.58
C GLY A 72 -0.53 -8.20 1.42
N ARG A 73 -0.92 -7.52 2.51
CA ARG A 73 -1.77 -6.30 2.45
C ARG A 73 -1.18 -5.15 1.62
N ALA A 74 0.15 -5.00 1.61
CA ALA A 74 0.84 -3.99 0.80
C ALA A 74 0.67 -4.27 -0.71
N LEU A 75 0.79 -5.54 -1.12
CA LEU A 75 0.64 -5.96 -2.52
C LEU A 75 -0.78 -5.69 -3.04
N ARG A 76 -1.78 -5.91 -2.18
CA ARG A 76 -3.21 -5.63 -2.45
C ARG A 76 -3.58 -4.14 -2.36
N GLY A 77 -2.67 -3.29 -1.90
CA GLY A 77 -2.88 -1.85 -1.77
C GLY A 77 -3.86 -1.48 -0.65
N LEU A 78 -3.81 -2.20 0.48
CA LEU A 78 -4.59 -1.93 1.68
C LEU A 78 -3.86 -1.00 2.68
N THR A 79 -2.60 -0.66 2.40
CA THR A 79 -1.84 0.38 3.11
C THR A 79 -2.42 1.77 2.85
N SER A 80 -2.01 2.76 3.65
CA SER A 80 -2.44 4.16 3.46
C SER A 80 -2.07 4.68 2.05
N ALA A 81 -0.84 4.39 1.61
CA ALA A 81 -0.34 4.73 0.28
C ALA A 81 -1.13 4.01 -0.82
N GLY A 82 -1.47 2.73 -0.61
CA GLY A 82 -2.30 1.94 -1.52
C GLY A 82 -3.72 2.47 -1.65
N ARG A 83 -4.40 2.78 -0.54
CA ARG A 83 -5.76 3.34 -0.52
C ARG A 83 -5.82 4.70 -1.20
N ARG A 84 -4.85 5.57 -0.93
CA ARG A 84 -4.71 6.88 -1.60
C ARG A 84 -4.49 6.71 -3.10
N ASN A 85 -3.59 5.81 -3.50
CA ASN A 85 -3.31 5.52 -4.91
C ASN A 85 -4.54 5.01 -5.66
N ARG A 86 -5.39 4.21 -5.00
CA ARG A 86 -6.68 3.72 -5.52
C ARG A 86 -7.80 4.75 -5.53
N GLY A 87 -7.56 5.97 -5.04
CA GLY A 87 -8.58 7.03 -4.98
C GLY A 87 -9.66 6.80 -3.91
N LEU A 88 -9.40 5.96 -2.90
CA LEU A 88 -10.38 5.58 -1.89
C LEU A 88 -10.49 6.55 -0.71
N ASN A 89 -9.81 7.71 -0.77
CA ASN A 89 -9.84 8.73 0.29
C ASN A 89 -11.07 9.64 0.21
N ASN A 90 -11.63 9.87 -0.98
CA ASN A 90 -12.79 10.75 -1.17
C ASN A 90 -14.09 9.95 -1.11
N ARG A 91 -15.20 10.48 -0.60
CA ARG A 91 -16.55 9.86 -0.67
C ARG A 91 -17.52 10.76 -1.44
N GLY A 92 -18.55 10.19 -2.06
CA GLY A 92 -19.51 10.93 -2.88
C GLY A 92 -19.01 11.19 -4.30
N LYS A 93 -19.15 12.45 -4.76
CA LYS A 93 -18.86 12.85 -6.14
C LYS A 93 -17.40 12.55 -6.52
N GLY A 94 -17.19 11.90 -7.66
CA GLY A 94 -15.88 11.46 -8.17
C GLY A 94 -15.39 10.12 -7.60
N ALA A 95 -16.13 9.52 -6.65
CA ALA A 95 -15.81 8.20 -6.09
C ALA A 95 -16.78 7.08 -6.51
N GLU A 96 -17.72 7.38 -7.42
CA GLU A 96 -18.79 6.49 -7.87
C GLU A 96 -18.25 5.24 -8.58
N ARG A 97 -17.08 5.37 -9.22
CA ARG A 97 -16.46 4.30 -10.02
C ARG A 97 -15.21 3.69 -9.41
N VAL A 98 -14.79 4.15 -8.22
CA VAL A 98 -13.60 3.60 -7.52
C VAL A 98 -13.98 2.69 -6.35
N ARG A 99 -15.23 2.79 -5.87
CA ARG A 99 -15.78 1.94 -4.80
C ARG A 99 -16.68 0.84 -5.35
N PRO A 100 -16.71 -0.35 -4.70
CA PRO A 100 -15.86 -0.76 -3.57
C PRO A 100 -14.40 -1.03 -3.99
N SER A 101 -14.17 -1.29 -5.28
CA SER A 101 -12.83 -1.45 -5.87
C SER A 101 -12.79 -0.96 -7.32
N VAL A 102 -11.59 -0.66 -7.83
CA VAL A 102 -11.38 -0.21 -9.22
C VAL A 102 -11.83 -1.26 -10.25
N ASN A 103 -11.66 -2.55 -9.93
CA ASN A 103 -12.06 -3.63 -10.83
C ASN A 103 -13.57 -3.78 -10.92
N ALA A 104 -14.30 -3.51 -9.83
CA ALA A 104 -15.76 -3.54 -9.84
C ALA A 104 -16.36 -2.37 -10.67
N GLY A 105 -15.70 -1.21 -10.70
CA GLY A 105 -16.11 -0.04 -11.47
C GLY A 105 -15.74 -0.08 -12.96
N GLU A 106 -15.86 -1.24 -13.60
CA GLU A 106 -15.59 -1.48 -15.03
C GLU A 106 -14.16 -1.17 -15.50
N ARG A 107 -13.18 -1.04 -14.58
CA ARG A 107 -11.79 -0.66 -14.88
C ARG A 107 -11.64 0.65 -15.66
N ARG A 108 -12.68 1.50 -15.66
CA ARG A 108 -12.73 2.74 -16.46
C ARG A 108 -11.92 3.89 -15.85
N ASN A 109 -11.48 3.78 -14.60
CA ASN A 109 -10.73 4.83 -13.92
C ASN A 109 -9.32 4.39 -13.45
N ARG A 110 -8.36 5.23 -13.83
CA ARG A 110 -6.92 5.33 -13.49
C ARG A 110 -6.01 4.15 -13.79
#